data_AF-A0A8E0VCX0-F1
#
_entry.id   AF-A0A8E0VCX0-F1
#
_cell.length_a   1.000
_cell.length_b   1.000
_cell.length_c   1.000
_cell.angle_alpha   90.00
_cell.angle_beta   90.00
_cell.angle_gamma   90.00
#
_symmetry.space_group_name_H-M   'P 1'
#
loop_
_entity.id
_entity.type
_entity.pdbx_description
1 polymer ?
#
loop_
_entity_poly.entity_id
_entity_poly.type
_entity_poly.pdbx_seq_one_letter_code
_entity_poly.pdbx_strand_id
1 'polypeptide(L)'
;MNSYFLRLELLRFPMQRVCTTILSKLPITLSSALKFSRSLIANKPNSANFTHKLDIIQPENSPSVPFYRVLDQNGVALDPECEPDLDKDLVLRMFQTMVQLNTADRILYESQRQGRISFYMTNYGEEAAQVGSAAAFDEDDFIYAQYREVGVLLWRGFTLENMIDQCYSNTGDANKGRQMPVHYGSPTLNFSTISSPLATQIPIVARAPALGMAGIRVDGNDVFAVYNATKAARKLCLTESRPVLVEAMTYR
;
A
#
# COMPACT_ATOMS: atom_id res chain seq x y z
N MET A 1 -12.54 -15.41 28.21
CA MET A 1 -11.25 -15.88 28.75
C MET A 1 -10.53 -16.61 27.63
N ASN A 2 -9.47 -16.01 27.11
CA ASN A 2 -8.84 -16.35 25.82
C ASN A 2 -8.21 -17.76 25.82
N SER A 3 -8.49 -18.54 24.78
CA SER A 3 -7.69 -19.71 24.39
C SER A 3 -7.04 -19.40 23.04
N TYR A 4 -5.72 -19.22 23.02
CA TYR A 4 -4.94 -19.04 21.79
C TYR A 4 -4.67 -20.41 21.16
N PHE A 5 -5.06 -20.57 19.89
CA PHE A 5 -4.90 -21.78 19.11
C PHE A 5 -3.53 -21.77 18.41
N LEU A 6 -2.51 -22.39 19.01
CA LEU A 6 -1.20 -22.61 18.38
C LEU A 6 -1.26 -23.93 17.60
N ARG A 7 -1.39 -23.87 16.28
CA ARG A 7 -1.32 -25.05 15.40
C ARG A 7 0.16 -25.41 15.19
N LEU A 8 0.65 -26.36 15.97
CA LEU A 8 2.02 -26.92 15.91
C LEU A 8 2.17 -27.92 14.74
N GLU A 9 2.58 -27.45 13.57
CA GLU A 9 3.13 -28.30 12.48
C GLU A 9 4.66 -28.44 12.60
N LEU A 10 5.17 -28.91 13.75
CA LEU A 10 6.61 -29.04 14.01
C LEU A 10 6.94 -30.39 14.67
N LEU A 11 6.88 -31.50 13.93
CA LEU A 11 7.14 -32.81 14.53
C LEU A 11 8.12 -33.73 13.81
N ARG A 12 9.05 -33.23 12.97
CA ARG A 12 10.15 -34.10 12.46
C ARG A 12 11.59 -33.59 12.56
N PHE A 13 11.83 -32.29 12.67
CA PHE A 13 13.20 -31.74 12.85
C PHE A 13 13.63 -31.34 14.29
N PRO A 14 12.76 -30.85 15.20
CA PRO A 14 13.24 -30.34 16.49
C PRO A 14 13.68 -31.45 17.46
N MET A 15 13.13 -32.66 17.32
CA MET A 15 13.43 -33.81 18.17
C MET A 15 14.91 -34.23 18.10
N GLN A 16 15.58 -34.10 16.95
CA GLN A 16 16.98 -34.52 16.83
C GLN A 16 17.94 -33.61 17.60
N ARG A 17 17.73 -32.29 17.58
CA ARG A 17 18.59 -31.30 18.28
C ARG A 17 18.37 -31.31 19.79
N VAL A 18 17.13 -31.52 20.21
CA VAL A 18 16.77 -31.68 21.63
C VAL A 18 17.28 -33.02 22.15
N CYS A 19 17.16 -34.11 21.38
CA CYS A 19 17.70 -35.41 21.74
C CYS A 19 19.22 -35.36 21.94
N THR A 20 20.03 -34.76 21.06
CA THR A 20 21.49 -34.78 21.28
C THR A 20 21.92 -34.01 22.54
N THR A 21 21.23 -32.91 22.88
CA THR A 21 21.51 -32.11 24.10
C THR A 21 21.02 -32.80 25.38
N ILE A 22 19.90 -33.54 25.31
CA ILE A 22 19.39 -34.36 26.42
C ILE A 22 20.22 -35.64 26.57
N LEU A 23 20.61 -36.27 25.45
CA LEU A 23 21.44 -37.47 25.39
C LEU A 23 22.90 -37.19 25.78
N SER A 24 23.43 -35.98 25.61
CA SER A 24 24.75 -35.62 26.17
C SER A 24 24.72 -35.47 27.70
N LYS A 25 23.53 -35.44 28.32
CA LYS A 25 23.32 -35.41 29.77
C LYS A 25 22.90 -36.77 30.34
N LEU A 26 22.82 -37.83 29.52
CA LEU A 26 22.46 -39.19 29.91
C LEU A 26 23.47 -40.20 29.32
N PRO A 27 23.90 -41.25 30.02
CA PRO A 27 24.99 -42.10 29.55
C PRO A 27 24.44 -43.19 28.61
N ILE A 28 24.20 -42.86 27.33
CA ILE A 28 23.84 -43.88 26.31
C ILE A 28 24.55 -43.59 24.99
N THR A 29 25.32 -44.57 24.50
CA THR A 29 26.00 -44.57 23.20
C THR A 29 25.06 -45.08 22.10
N LEU A 30 24.83 -44.29 21.04
CA LEU A 30 24.08 -44.74 19.86
C LEU A 30 24.71 -44.25 18.55
N SER A 31 25.38 -45.18 17.86
CA SER A 31 26.12 -45.01 16.59
C SER A 31 25.23 -44.99 15.33
N SER A 32 23.91 -45.11 15.44
CA SER A 32 23.05 -45.38 14.27
C SER A 32 22.25 -44.19 13.71
N ALA A 33 22.21 -43.04 14.40
CA ALA A 33 21.35 -41.91 13.99
C ALA A 33 21.96 -40.94 12.94
N LEU A 34 23.26 -41.04 12.66
CA LEU A 34 24.01 -40.02 11.89
C LEU A 34 23.91 -40.14 10.35
N LYS A 35 23.39 -41.25 9.80
CA LYS A 35 23.42 -41.48 8.34
C LYS A 35 22.24 -40.92 7.56
N PHE A 36 21.17 -40.45 8.21
CA PHE A 36 19.93 -40.04 7.51
C PHE A 36 19.80 -38.53 7.23
N SER A 37 20.77 -37.70 7.66
CA SER A 37 20.61 -36.22 7.71
C SER A 37 21.10 -35.44 6.48
N ARG A 38 21.83 -36.05 5.53
CA ARG A 38 22.54 -35.29 4.49
C ARG A 38 21.71 -34.88 3.26
N SER A 39 20.53 -35.48 3.02
CA SER A 39 19.75 -35.25 1.79
C SER A 39 18.73 -34.10 1.86
N LEU A 40 18.53 -33.45 3.01
CA LEU A 40 17.45 -32.46 3.23
C LEU A 40 17.93 -31.00 3.35
N ILE A 41 19.22 -30.72 3.12
CA ILE A 41 19.84 -29.39 3.31
C ILE A 41 19.72 -28.51 2.04
N ALA A 42 18.74 -28.76 1.16
CA ALA A 42 18.67 -28.12 -0.16
C ALA A 42 17.91 -26.77 -0.19
N ASN A 43 17.25 -26.33 0.90
CA ASN A 43 16.56 -25.03 0.94
C ASN A 43 17.02 -24.20 2.13
N LYS A 44 18.11 -23.43 1.96
CA LYS A 44 18.50 -22.36 2.89
C LYS A 44 17.58 -21.14 2.67
N PRO A 45 17.01 -20.54 3.72
CA PRO A 45 16.62 -19.12 3.65
C PRO A 45 17.91 -18.31 3.54
N ASN A 46 18.13 -17.65 2.41
CA ASN A 46 19.31 -16.83 2.19
C ASN A 46 19.37 -15.70 3.24
N SER A 47 20.55 -15.55 3.87
CA SER A 47 21.02 -14.40 4.68
C SER A 47 20.62 -14.22 6.16
N ALA A 48 20.25 -15.27 6.91
CA ALA A 48 20.12 -15.13 8.38
C ALA A 48 21.38 -15.60 9.12
N ASN A 49 22.05 -14.70 9.85
CA ASN A 49 23.14 -15.06 10.76
C ASN A 49 22.57 -15.68 12.04
N PHE A 50 23.16 -16.78 12.50
CA PHE A 50 22.77 -17.39 13.78
C PHE A 50 23.34 -16.55 14.94
N THR A 51 22.52 -16.31 15.96
CA THR A 51 22.94 -15.71 17.23
C THR A 51 22.76 -16.71 18.37
N HIS A 52 23.64 -16.65 19.37
CA HIS A 52 23.54 -17.44 20.61
C HIS A 52 22.94 -16.63 21.77
N LYS A 53 22.65 -15.34 21.56
CA LYS A 53 22.00 -14.47 22.54
C LYS A 53 20.49 -14.50 22.32
N LEU A 54 19.74 -14.72 23.40
CA LEU A 54 18.28 -14.65 23.39
C LEU A 54 17.88 -13.19 23.53
N ASP A 55 17.79 -12.51 22.38
CA ASP A 55 17.37 -11.12 22.29
C ASP A 55 16.01 -11.06 21.61
N ILE A 56 14.99 -10.62 22.36
CA ILE A 56 13.68 -10.29 21.78
C ILE A 56 13.80 -8.89 21.19
N ILE A 57 13.63 -8.77 19.87
CA ILE A 57 13.69 -7.49 19.16
C ILE A 57 12.53 -6.62 19.66
N GLN A 58 12.86 -5.53 20.36
CA GLN A 58 11.87 -4.53 20.79
C GLN A 58 11.62 -3.52 19.66
N PRO A 59 10.37 -3.07 19.45
CA PRO A 59 10.04 -2.11 18.39
C PRO A 59 10.81 -0.80 18.49
N GLU A 60 11.02 -0.28 19.71
CA GLU A 60 11.80 0.95 19.96
C GLU A 60 13.28 0.88 19.51
N ASN A 61 13.84 -0.32 19.41
CA ASN A 61 15.25 -0.53 19.02
C ASN A 61 15.41 -0.76 17.51
N SER A 62 14.32 -0.71 16.74
CA SER A 62 14.35 -0.85 15.29
C SER A 62 14.38 0.54 14.63
N PRO A 63 15.27 0.80 13.66
CA PRO A 63 15.26 2.08 12.95
C PRO A 63 13.93 2.28 12.22
N SER A 64 13.28 3.42 12.45
CA SER A 64 12.06 3.79 11.73
C SER A 64 12.39 4.13 10.28
N VAL A 65 11.48 3.77 9.36
CA VAL A 65 11.59 4.16 7.96
C VAL A 65 11.43 5.69 7.85
N PRO A 66 12.43 6.41 7.29
CA PRO A 66 12.35 7.86 7.14
C PRO A 66 11.28 8.28 6.14
N PHE A 67 10.82 9.52 6.23
CA PHE A 67 9.86 10.10 5.29
C PHE A 67 10.60 10.78 4.14
N TYR A 68 10.27 10.41 2.92
CA TYR A 68 10.70 11.15 1.73
C TYR A 68 9.77 12.36 1.50
N ARG A 69 10.39 13.53 1.33
CA ARG A 69 9.73 14.83 1.13
C ARG A 69 10.59 15.68 0.19
N VAL A 70 9.94 16.41 -0.71
CA VAL A 70 10.54 17.29 -1.73
C VAL A 70 10.31 18.75 -1.36
N LEU A 71 9.08 19.13 -0.99
CA LEU A 71 8.68 20.49 -0.62
C LEU A 71 8.54 20.66 0.89
N ASP A 72 8.87 21.85 1.39
CA ASP A 72 8.53 22.27 2.75
C ASP A 72 7.05 22.70 2.86
N GLN A 73 6.64 23.12 4.06
CA GLN A 73 5.26 23.58 4.31
C GLN A 73 4.89 24.89 3.59
N ASN A 74 5.87 25.64 3.11
CA ASN A 74 5.68 26.87 2.34
C ASN A 74 5.70 26.62 0.83
N GLY A 75 5.88 25.36 0.40
CA GLY A 75 5.98 24.98 -1.01
C GLY A 75 7.36 25.26 -1.62
N VAL A 76 8.40 25.42 -0.81
CA VAL A 76 9.78 25.60 -1.26
C VAL A 76 10.47 24.24 -1.31
N ALA A 77 11.15 23.93 -2.42
CA ALA A 77 11.95 22.71 -2.53
C ALA A 77 13.04 22.67 -1.46
N LEU A 78 13.09 21.60 -0.67
CA LEU A 78 14.11 21.35 0.34
C LEU A 78 15.48 21.12 -0.30
N ASP A 79 15.48 20.48 -1.47
CA ASP A 79 16.64 20.25 -2.32
C ASP A 79 16.21 20.47 -3.79
N PRO A 80 16.80 21.45 -4.50
CA PRO A 80 16.51 21.71 -5.91
C PRO A 80 16.73 20.50 -6.82
N GLU A 81 17.61 19.56 -6.46
CA GLU A 81 17.84 18.35 -7.27
C GLU A 81 16.70 17.33 -7.14
N CYS A 82 15.90 17.41 -6.09
CA CYS A 82 14.75 16.52 -5.85
C CYS A 82 13.46 17.03 -6.47
N GLU A 83 13.42 18.29 -6.92
CA GLU A 83 12.26 18.86 -7.61
C GLU A 83 12.10 18.22 -8.99
N PRO A 84 10.94 17.62 -9.31
CA PRO A 84 10.75 17.01 -10.61
C PRO A 84 10.65 18.07 -11.70
N ASP A 85 11.35 17.84 -12.81
CA ASP A 85 11.24 18.66 -14.02
C ASP A 85 9.88 18.40 -14.71
N LEU A 86 8.85 19.10 -14.23
CA LEU A 86 7.47 19.01 -14.73
C LEU A 86 7.10 20.28 -15.46
N ASP A 87 6.44 20.11 -16.60
CA ASP A 87 5.86 21.23 -17.32
C ASP A 87 4.79 21.97 -16.49
N LYS A 88 4.71 23.28 -16.67
CA LYS A 88 3.78 24.14 -15.94
C LYS A 88 2.32 23.72 -16.15
N ASP A 89 1.94 23.28 -17.34
CA ASP A 89 0.56 22.89 -17.62
C ASP A 89 0.21 21.60 -16.87
N LEU A 90 1.18 20.70 -16.70
CA LEU A 90 1.00 19.48 -15.91
C LEU A 90 0.79 19.80 -14.42
N VAL A 91 1.61 20.69 -13.85
CA VAL A 91 1.48 21.12 -12.45
C VAL A 91 0.16 21.85 -12.22
N LEU A 92 -0.25 22.72 -13.15
CA LEU A 92 -1.54 23.39 -13.10
C LEU A 92 -2.70 22.39 -13.15
N ARG A 93 -2.63 21.38 -14.02
CA ARG A 93 -3.63 20.31 -14.07
C ARG A 93 -3.72 19.57 -12.75
N MET A 94 -2.59 19.23 -12.11
CA MET A 94 -2.59 18.57 -10.79
C MET A 94 -3.34 19.41 -9.76
N PHE A 95 -3.00 20.71 -9.69
CA PHE A 95 -3.66 21.64 -8.79
C PHE A 95 -5.17 21.77 -9.06
N GLN A 96 -5.55 21.93 -10.34
CA GLN A 96 -6.95 22.01 -10.75
C GLN A 96 -7.73 20.75 -10.38
N THR A 97 -7.18 19.56 -10.58
CA THR A 97 -7.81 18.29 -10.21
C THR A 97 -8.01 18.19 -8.70
N MET A 98 -7.03 18.60 -7.89
CA MET A 98 -7.17 18.61 -6.43
C MET A 98 -8.27 19.59 -5.97
N VAL A 99 -8.31 20.80 -6.53
CA VAL A 99 -9.34 21.81 -6.22
C VAL A 99 -10.73 21.34 -6.67
N GLN A 100 -10.82 20.71 -7.84
CA GLN A 100 -12.06 20.15 -8.37
C GLN A 100 -12.60 19.04 -7.45
N LEU A 101 -11.74 18.13 -7.02
CA LEU A 101 -12.08 17.08 -6.05
C LEU A 101 -12.58 17.68 -4.73
N ASN A 102 -11.84 18.62 -4.16
CA ASN A 102 -12.21 19.28 -2.90
C ASN A 102 -13.57 20.00 -3.01
N THR A 103 -13.82 20.67 -4.13
CA THR A 103 -15.08 21.37 -4.39
C THR A 103 -16.24 20.39 -4.55
N ALA A 104 -16.05 19.30 -5.32
CA ALA A 104 -17.05 18.25 -5.48
C ALA A 104 -17.39 17.60 -4.13
N ASP A 105 -16.38 17.36 -3.30
CA ASP A 105 -16.56 16.79 -1.97
C ASP A 105 -17.42 17.66 -1.06
N ARG A 106 -17.19 18.98 -1.06
CA ARG A 106 -18.02 19.92 -0.28
C ARG A 106 -19.49 19.85 -0.69
N ILE A 107 -19.76 19.81 -2.00
CA ILE A 107 -21.12 19.79 -2.53
C ILE A 107 -21.82 18.46 -2.22
N LEU A 108 -21.16 17.33 -2.50
CA LEU A 108 -21.75 16.02 -2.33
C LEU A 108 -21.86 15.62 -0.85
N TYR A 109 -20.95 16.10 -0.01
CA TYR A 109 -21.07 15.97 1.44
C TYR A 109 -22.34 16.67 1.95
N GLU A 110 -22.58 17.93 1.55
CA GLU A 110 -23.81 18.63 1.93
C GLU A 110 -25.07 18.01 1.32
N SER A 111 -24.98 17.49 0.10
CA SER A 111 -26.06 16.72 -0.53
C SER A 111 -26.44 15.50 0.32
N GLN A 112 -25.44 14.82 0.88
CA GLN A 112 -25.64 13.69 1.79
C GLN A 112 -26.27 14.14 3.11
N ARG A 113 -25.87 15.29 3.68
CA ARG A 113 -26.48 15.86 4.90
C ARG A 113 -27.96 16.21 4.72
N GLN A 114 -28.36 16.58 3.51
CA GLN A 114 -29.76 16.82 3.13
C GLN A 114 -30.54 15.55 2.78
N GLY A 115 -29.91 14.37 2.83
CA GLY A 115 -30.54 13.09 2.48
C GLY A 115 -30.82 12.93 0.99
N ARG A 116 -30.21 13.74 0.12
CA ARG A 116 -30.35 13.63 -1.34
C ARG A 116 -29.59 12.44 -1.91
N ILE A 117 -28.46 12.10 -1.28
CA ILE A 117 -27.71 10.87 -1.52
C ILE A 117 -27.56 10.10 -0.20
N SER A 118 -27.48 8.77 -0.29
CA SER A 118 -27.53 7.90 0.89
C SER A 118 -26.23 7.88 1.71
N PHE A 119 -25.09 8.07 1.05
CA PHE A 119 -23.76 7.97 1.66
C PHE A 119 -22.76 8.85 0.91
N TYR A 120 -21.74 9.34 1.60
CA TYR A 120 -20.64 10.06 0.99
C TYR A 120 -19.38 10.02 1.86
N MET A 121 -18.21 10.01 1.23
CA MET A 121 -16.91 10.08 1.90
C MET A 121 -16.06 11.12 1.18
N THR A 122 -15.56 12.08 1.95
CA THR A 122 -14.67 13.13 1.45
C THR A 122 -13.22 12.64 1.39
N ASN A 123 -12.40 13.32 0.61
CA ASN A 123 -10.99 13.04 0.31
C ASN A 123 -10.05 14.10 0.89
N TYR A 124 -10.52 14.90 1.85
CA TYR A 124 -9.76 15.98 2.47
C TYR A 124 -8.45 15.47 3.05
N GLY A 125 -7.34 16.11 2.68
CA GLY A 125 -5.99 15.77 3.14
C GLY A 125 -5.34 14.62 2.36
N GLU A 126 -6.04 14.05 1.37
CA GLU A 126 -5.57 12.91 0.58
C GLU A 126 -5.48 13.24 -0.91
N GLU A 127 -5.82 14.46 -1.33
CA GLU A 127 -5.88 14.86 -2.73
C GLU A 127 -4.51 14.78 -3.42
N ALA A 128 -3.45 15.21 -2.73
CA ALA A 128 -2.09 15.18 -3.24
C ALA A 128 -1.57 13.74 -3.44
N ALA A 129 -1.87 12.83 -2.51
CA ALA A 129 -1.52 11.43 -2.62
C ALA A 129 -2.20 10.76 -3.83
N GLN A 130 -3.47 11.09 -4.07
CA GLN A 130 -4.23 10.56 -5.20
C GLN A 130 -3.73 11.12 -6.53
N VAL A 131 -3.65 12.45 -6.66
CA VAL A 131 -3.29 13.10 -7.93
C VAL A 131 -1.82 12.92 -8.27
N GLY A 132 -0.93 13.02 -7.29
CA GLY A 132 0.51 12.83 -7.49
C GLY A 132 0.85 11.43 -7.96
N SER A 133 0.22 10.41 -7.37
CA SER A 133 0.42 9.02 -7.80
C SER A 133 -0.19 8.75 -9.17
N ALA A 134 -1.41 9.24 -9.44
CA ALA A 134 -2.09 9.10 -10.72
C ALA A 134 -1.30 9.71 -11.89
N ALA A 135 -0.67 10.86 -11.66
CA ALA A 135 0.14 11.55 -12.67
C ALA A 135 1.45 10.83 -13.02
N ALA A 136 1.94 9.96 -12.14
CA ALA A 136 3.15 9.18 -12.38
C ALA A 136 2.90 7.93 -13.24
N PHE A 137 1.67 7.40 -13.22
CA PHE A 137 1.24 6.25 -14.02
C PHE A 137 0.93 6.62 -15.47
N ASP A 138 1.06 5.64 -16.36
CA ASP A 138 0.55 5.77 -17.73
C ASP A 138 -0.96 5.43 -17.73
N GLU A 139 -1.69 5.86 -18.76
CA GLU A 139 -3.16 5.66 -18.85
C GLU A 139 -3.55 4.18 -18.95
N ASP A 140 -2.65 3.35 -19.50
CA ASP A 140 -2.83 1.91 -19.65
C ASP A 140 -2.57 1.12 -18.36
N ASP A 141 -1.96 1.73 -17.33
CA ASP A 141 -1.71 1.05 -16.07
C ASP A 141 -3.04 0.75 -15.37
N PHE A 142 -3.25 -0.49 -14.94
CA PHE A 142 -4.49 -0.89 -14.25
C PHE A 142 -4.45 -0.53 -12.76
N ILE A 143 -5.53 0.06 -12.25
CA ILE A 143 -5.63 0.54 -10.87
C ILE A 143 -6.63 -0.30 -10.06
N TYR A 144 -6.15 -0.76 -8.91
CA TYR A 144 -6.98 -1.21 -7.80
C TYR A 144 -7.02 -0.14 -6.73
N ALA A 145 -8.21 0.14 -6.21
CA ALA A 145 -8.48 1.20 -5.26
C ALA A 145 -9.35 0.70 -4.10
N GLN A 146 -9.44 1.52 -3.04
CA GLN A 146 -10.43 1.38 -1.99
C GLN A 146 -11.49 2.47 -2.20
N TYR A 147 -11.89 3.26 -1.20
CA TYR A 147 -12.99 4.24 -1.30
C TYR A 147 -12.52 5.70 -1.27
N ARG A 148 -11.20 5.98 -1.32
CA ARG A 148 -10.62 7.34 -1.25
C ARG A 148 -9.64 7.59 -2.39
N GLU A 149 -9.97 7.13 -3.59
CA GLU A 149 -9.09 7.24 -4.76
C GLU A 149 -9.82 7.86 -5.95
N VAL A 150 -10.93 8.56 -5.72
CA VAL A 150 -11.70 9.22 -6.80
C VAL A 150 -10.91 10.35 -7.49
N GLY A 151 -9.93 10.94 -6.81
CA GLY A 151 -8.97 11.87 -7.42
C GLY A 151 -8.14 11.23 -8.53
N VAL A 152 -7.87 9.92 -8.44
CA VAL A 152 -7.21 9.16 -9.50
C VAL A 152 -8.11 9.02 -10.73
N LEU A 153 -9.40 8.76 -10.50
CA LEU A 153 -10.40 8.72 -11.56
C LEU A 153 -10.57 10.09 -12.24
N LEU A 154 -10.71 11.16 -11.45
CA LEU A 154 -10.80 12.53 -11.96
C LEU A 154 -9.58 12.90 -12.81
N TRP A 155 -8.39 12.54 -12.33
CA TRP A 155 -7.15 12.73 -13.10
C TRP A 155 -7.20 12.02 -14.46
N ARG A 156 -7.71 10.79 -14.50
CA ARG A 156 -7.86 9.98 -15.73
C ARG A 156 -9.04 10.37 -16.63
N GLY A 157 -9.75 11.46 -16.33
CA GLY A 157 -10.83 11.97 -17.16
C GLY A 157 -12.22 11.46 -16.80
N PHE A 158 -12.39 10.84 -15.64
CA PHE A 158 -13.72 10.59 -15.08
C PHE A 158 -14.41 11.93 -14.82
N THR A 159 -15.64 12.11 -15.32
CA THR A 159 -16.30 13.41 -15.25
C THR A 159 -17.00 13.61 -13.90
N LEU A 160 -17.28 14.88 -13.56
CA LEU A 160 -18.14 15.18 -12.41
C LEU A 160 -19.55 14.62 -12.59
N GLU A 161 -20.03 14.55 -13.82
CA GLU A 161 -21.30 13.89 -14.16
C GLU A 161 -21.24 12.41 -13.77
N ASN A 162 -20.18 11.68 -14.12
CA ASN A 162 -20.05 10.28 -13.73
C ASN A 162 -20.00 10.10 -12.21
N MET A 163 -19.35 11.02 -11.47
CA MET A 163 -19.37 11.00 -10.00
C MET A 163 -20.80 11.17 -9.46
N ILE A 164 -21.51 12.18 -9.95
CA ILE A 164 -22.88 12.49 -9.53
C ILE A 164 -23.81 11.33 -9.88
N ASP A 165 -23.71 10.80 -11.08
CA ASP A 165 -24.53 9.69 -11.57
C ASP A 165 -24.42 8.47 -10.66
N GLN A 166 -23.18 8.10 -10.30
CA GLN A 166 -22.92 6.99 -9.38
C GLN A 166 -23.48 7.27 -7.98
N CYS A 167 -23.25 8.47 -7.43
CA CYS A 167 -23.74 8.84 -6.10
C CYS A 167 -25.28 8.90 -6.01
N TYR A 168 -25.96 9.31 -7.08
CA TYR A 168 -27.41 9.36 -7.14
C TYR A 168 -28.04 8.06 -7.64
N SER A 169 -27.23 7.11 -8.11
CA SER A 169 -27.72 5.84 -8.70
C SER A 169 -28.74 6.09 -9.81
N ASN A 170 -28.49 7.09 -10.65
CA ASN A 170 -29.40 7.50 -11.70
C ASN A 170 -29.16 6.69 -12.99
N THR A 171 -29.85 7.05 -14.08
CA THR A 171 -29.74 6.35 -15.38
C THR A 171 -28.39 6.49 -16.07
N GLY A 172 -27.58 7.49 -15.71
CA GLY A 172 -26.23 7.68 -16.21
C GLY A 172 -25.18 6.80 -15.52
N ASP A 173 -25.53 6.17 -14.39
CA ASP A 173 -24.59 5.31 -13.67
C ASP A 173 -24.26 4.03 -14.47
N ALA A 174 -23.00 3.90 -14.85
CA ALA A 174 -22.47 2.70 -15.51
C ALA A 174 -22.65 1.43 -14.65
N ASN A 175 -22.68 1.56 -13.32
CA ASN A 175 -22.93 0.47 -12.38
C ASN A 175 -24.42 0.17 -12.15
N LYS A 176 -25.32 0.92 -12.81
CA LYS A 176 -26.78 0.73 -12.81
C LYS A 176 -27.41 0.83 -11.41
N GLY A 177 -26.85 1.67 -10.54
CA GLY A 177 -27.35 1.90 -9.18
C GLY A 177 -27.21 0.72 -8.24
N ARG A 178 -26.35 -0.25 -8.57
CA ARG A 178 -26.22 -1.51 -7.79
C ARG A 178 -25.27 -1.40 -6.61
N GLN A 179 -24.40 -0.39 -6.63
CA GLN A 179 -23.40 -0.16 -5.61
C GLN A 179 -23.80 1.04 -4.77
N MET A 180 -23.34 1.08 -3.52
CA MET A 180 -23.53 2.26 -2.69
C MET A 180 -22.70 3.44 -3.23
N PRO A 181 -23.07 4.70 -2.93
CA PRO A 181 -22.29 5.87 -3.34
C PRO A 181 -20.80 5.75 -2.98
N VAL A 182 -19.93 6.39 -3.76
CA VAL A 182 -18.46 6.36 -3.63
C VAL A 182 -17.82 5.04 -4.09
N HIS A 183 -18.61 4.05 -4.53
CA HIS A 183 -18.08 2.83 -5.16
C HIS A 183 -17.94 3.03 -6.67
N TYR A 184 -17.07 3.95 -7.02
CA TYR A 184 -16.76 4.26 -8.42
C TYR A 184 -16.03 3.10 -9.10
N GLY A 185 -16.10 3.07 -10.42
CA GLY A 185 -15.44 2.08 -11.26
C GLY A 185 -15.53 2.51 -12.72
N SER A 186 -14.48 2.26 -13.49
CA SER A 186 -14.48 2.59 -14.91
C SER A 186 -13.54 1.67 -15.69
N PRO A 187 -14.09 0.64 -16.38
CA PRO A 187 -13.29 -0.24 -17.23
C PRO A 187 -12.55 0.53 -18.34
N THR A 188 -13.13 1.61 -18.85
CA THR A 188 -12.53 2.44 -19.91
C THR A 188 -11.32 3.25 -19.42
N LEU A 189 -11.22 3.50 -18.11
CA LEU A 189 -10.10 4.21 -17.48
C LEU A 189 -9.13 3.27 -16.74
N ASN A 190 -9.21 1.97 -17.03
CA ASN A 190 -8.43 0.92 -16.39
C ASN A 190 -8.52 0.98 -14.85
N PHE A 191 -9.71 1.27 -14.33
CA PHE A 191 -9.95 1.43 -12.90
C PHE A 191 -10.99 0.40 -12.42
N SER A 192 -10.57 -0.49 -11.53
CA SER A 192 -11.46 -1.52 -10.97
C SER A 192 -12.59 -0.89 -10.17
N THR A 193 -13.80 -1.46 -10.29
CA THR A 193 -14.90 -1.08 -9.41
C THR A 193 -14.54 -1.36 -7.96
N ILE A 194 -14.78 -0.36 -7.11
CA ILE A 194 -14.50 -0.41 -5.69
C ILE A 194 -15.43 -1.42 -5.00
N SER A 195 -14.91 -2.10 -3.99
CA SER A 195 -15.70 -2.96 -3.12
C SER A 195 -15.46 -2.62 -1.65
N SER A 196 -16.48 -2.83 -0.81
CA SER A 196 -16.43 -2.44 0.60
C SER A 196 -15.45 -3.20 1.50
N PRO A 197 -15.11 -4.50 1.27
CA PRO A 197 -14.19 -5.24 2.13
C PRO A 197 -12.80 -4.58 2.24
N LEU A 198 -12.43 -4.20 3.46
CA LEU A 198 -11.13 -3.60 3.75
C LEU A 198 -10.00 -4.62 3.67
N ALA A 199 -8.85 -4.18 3.14
CA ALA A 199 -7.58 -4.92 3.15
C ALA A 199 -7.59 -6.27 2.40
N THR A 200 -8.54 -6.48 1.48
CA THR A 200 -8.40 -7.55 0.47
C THR A 200 -7.17 -7.33 -0.43
N GLN A 201 -6.64 -6.11 -0.49
CA GLN A 201 -5.72 -5.67 -1.53
C GLN A 201 -4.27 -5.41 -1.10
N ILE A 202 -3.90 -4.96 0.12
CA ILE A 202 -2.52 -4.47 0.37
C ILE A 202 -2.00 -4.63 1.84
N PRO A 203 -0.69 -4.96 2.03
CA PRO A 203 0.05 -4.91 3.32
C PRO A 203 0.73 -3.55 3.65
N ILE A 204 1.12 -3.33 4.92
CA ILE A 204 1.80 -2.11 5.44
C ILE A 204 3.32 -2.10 5.11
N VAL A 205 3.95 -0.93 4.84
CA VAL A 205 5.35 -0.85 4.34
C VAL A 205 6.38 -1.48 5.28
N ALA A 206 6.17 -1.42 6.59
CA ALA A 206 7.03 -2.08 7.58
C ALA A 206 7.10 -3.61 7.39
N ARG A 207 6.14 -4.19 6.67
CA ARG A 207 6.09 -5.62 6.32
C ARG A 207 6.69 -5.91 4.94
N ALA A 208 7.04 -4.89 4.13
CA ALA A 208 7.58 -5.08 2.79
C ALA A 208 8.83 -5.98 2.77
N PRO A 209 9.86 -5.75 3.61
CA PRO A 209 11.04 -6.62 3.62
C PRO A 209 10.72 -8.08 4.00
N ALA A 210 9.79 -8.28 4.94
CA ALA A 210 9.35 -9.60 5.37
C ALA A 210 8.58 -10.36 4.26
N LEU A 211 7.98 -9.63 3.32
CA LEU A 211 7.29 -10.16 2.15
C LEU A 211 8.18 -10.20 0.90
N GLY A 212 9.46 -9.84 1.02
CA GLY A 212 10.40 -9.79 -0.11
C GLY A 212 10.14 -8.64 -1.09
N MET A 213 9.45 -7.59 -0.65
CA MET A 213 9.09 -6.41 -1.45
C MET A 213 9.97 -5.22 -1.07
N ALA A 214 10.31 -4.38 -2.06
CA ALA A 214 10.89 -3.06 -1.77
C ALA A 214 9.81 -2.13 -1.21
N GLY A 215 10.17 -1.15 -0.39
CA GLY A 215 9.20 -0.18 0.11
C GLY A 215 9.79 1.16 0.47
N ILE A 216 8.97 2.21 0.38
CA ILE A 216 9.31 3.60 0.69
C ILE A 216 8.15 4.25 1.44
N ARG A 217 8.48 5.15 2.38
CA ARG A 217 7.51 6.01 3.06
C ARG A 217 7.67 7.45 2.57
N VAL A 218 6.56 8.08 2.22
CA VAL A 218 6.54 9.44 1.65
C VAL A 218 5.58 10.34 2.43
N ASP A 219 5.84 11.65 2.40
CA ASP A 219 4.83 12.63 2.83
C ASP A 219 3.70 12.69 1.80
N GLY A 220 2.49 12.28 2.21
CA GLY A 220 1.33 12.24 1.33
C GLY A 220 0.71 13.62 1.02
N ASN A 221 1.13 14.67 1.74
CA ASN A 221 0.70 16.05 1.45
C ASN A 221 1.61 16.75 0.44
N ASP A 222 2.75 16.13 0.11
CA ASP A 222 3.69 16.62 -0.88
C ASP A 222 3.47 15.87 -2.21
N VAL A 223 2.79 16.54 -3.13
CA VAL A 223 2.45 15.98 -4.43
C VAL A 223 3.68 15.57 -5.25
N PHE A 224 4.80 16.29 -5.11
CA PHE A 224 6.04 15.96 -5.82
C PHE A 224 6.75 14.77 -5.19
N ALA A 225 6.75 14.65 -3.87
CA ALA A 225 7.28 13.47 -3.20
C ALA A 225 6.52 12.20 -3.59
N VAL A 226 5.19 12.28 -3.63
CA VAL A 226 4.33 11.17 -4.08
C VAL A 226 4.62 10.85 -5.55
N TYR A 227 4.64 11.86 -6.43
CA TYR A 227 4.93 11.68 -7.85
C TYR A 227 6.27 10.97 -8.09
N ASN A 228 7.35 11.48 -7.49
CA ASN A 228 8.69 10.93 -7.64
C ASN A 228 8.77 9.48 -7.16
N ALA A 229 8.22 9.21 -5.98
CA ALA A 229 8.23 7.86 -5.41
C ALA A 229 7.42 6.88 -6.26
N THR A 230 6.24 7.28 -6.75
CA THR A 230 5.42 6.44 -7.63
C THR A 230 6.12 6.23 -8.98
N LYS A 231 6.76 7.26 -9.56
CA LYS A 231 7.49 7.14 -10.84
C LYS A 231 8.67 6.19 -10.72
N ALA A 232 9.43 6.30 -9.63
CA ALA A 232 10.55 5.41 -9.33
C ALA A 232 10.08 3.97 -9.05
N ALA A 233 9.02 3.80 -8.26
CA ALA A 233 8.41 2.50 -7.97
C ALA A 233 7.92 1.81 -9.25
N ARG A 234 7.21 2.55 -10.12
CA ARG A 234 6.76 2.05 -11.42
C ARG A 234 7.92 1.58 -12.27
N LYS A 235 8.97 2.40 -12.40
CA LYS A 235 10.18 2.04 -13.15
C LYS A 235 10.78 0.74 -12.64
N LEU A 236 10.94 0.59 -11.33
CA LEU A 236 11.47 -0.62 -10.70
C LEU A 236 10.57 -1.85 -10.95
N CYS A 237 9.25 -1.70 -10.81
CA CYS A 237 8.30 -2.77 -11.11
C CYS A 237 8.44 -3.28 -12.55
N LEU A 238 8.59 -2.37 -13.51
CA LEU A 238 8.73 -2.71 -14.93
C LEU A 238 10.09 -3.32 -15.27
N THR A 239 11.18 -2.82 -14.67
CA THR A 239 12.53 -3.32 -14.97
C THR A 239 12.89 -4.60 -14.23
N GLU A 240 12.46 -4.75 -12.99
CA GLU A 240 12.83 -5.89 -12.12
C GLU A 240 11.72 -6.94 -11.97
N SER A 241 10.50 -6.67 -12.47
CA SER A 241 9.33 -7.55 -12.28
C SER A 241 9.08 -7.89 -10.80
N ARG A 242 9.27 -6.91 -9.92
CA ARG A 242 9.10 -7.04 -8.47
C ARG A 242 8.15 -5.99 -7.92
N PRO A 243 7.29 -6.35 -6.96
CA PRO A 243 6.39 -5.38 -6.34
C PRO A 243 7.15 -4.39 -5.46
N VAL A 244 6.69 -3.14 -5.48
CA VAL A 244 7.17 -2.04 -4.63
C VAL A 244 5.98 -1.49 -3.84
N LEU A 245 6.18 -1.27 -2.54
CA LEU A 245 5.17 -0.71 -1.64
C LEU A 245 5.48 0.75 -1.30
N VAL A 246 4.57 1.66 -1.65
CA VAL A 246 4.66 3.09 -1.31
C VAL A 246 3.65 3.39 -0.19
N GLU A 247 4.12 3.85 0.96
CA GLU A 247 3.27 4.31 2.07
C GLU A 247 3.28 5.84 2.11
N ALA A 248 2.18 6.45 1.63
CA ALA A 248 1.95 7.89 1.71
C ALA A 248 1.26 8.24 3.02
N MET A 249 1.91 9.05 3.84
CA MET A 249 1.41 9.43 5.16
C MET A 249 0.68 10.77 5.08
N THR A 250 -0.63 10.76 5.33
CA THR A 250 -1.52 11.92 5.28
C THR A 250 -2.16 12.18 6.64
N TYR A 251 -2.89 13.30 6.76
CA TYR A 251 -3.72 13.62 7.92
C TYR A 251 -5.20 13.55 7.53
N ARG A 252 -6.04 13.05 8.44
CA ARG A 252 -7.47 12.86 8.26
C ARG A 252 -8.28 13.75 9.18
#